data_AF-A0A1V2RA09-F1
#
_entry.id   AF-A0A1V2RA09-F1
#
_cell.length_a   1.000
_cell.length_b   1.000
_cell.length_c   1.000
_cell.angle_alpha   90.00
_cell.angle_beta   90.00
_cell.angle_gamma   90.00
#
_symmetry.space_group_name_H-M   'P 1'
#
loop_
_entity.id
_entity.type
_entity.pdbx_description
1 polymer ?
#
loop_
_entity_poly.entity_id
_entity_poly.type
_entity_poly.pdbx_seq_one_letter_code
_entity_poly.pdbx_strand_id
1 'polypeptide(L)'
;MASELLRPADPGSGYHRVLARRRFRYIRRDPAHSLRITWIAEPVVCPVCETDTDLQLVLDERTDVFVQVHCPRRHTWSDPAIDPAHFRTYSRLQWDADPDPDRMWIIDEGFGEEPAPPVDLEEVKAVAKTVGRLYKAKAKSRVRGAAGRPVRAAKRKARDAAKQPFTAAARALRGRRKGQEQEQEQLAAQSGRRRVQLGPDGKPMKVPSVAKYRKAYGAPAPKKGPACLVCEDTRTIPGTHISCTECGPA
;
A
#
# COMPACT_ATOMS: atom_id res chain seq x y z
N MET A 1 12.37 9.33 3.21
CA MET A 1 11.15 9.75 2.47
C MET A 1 11.18 9.08 1.11
N ALA A 2 10.07 8.50 0.67
CA ALA A 2 9.98 7.83 -0.63
C ALA A 2 10.22 8.82 -1.78
N SER A 3 10.73 8.34 -2.91
CA SER A 3 10.65 9.10 -4.17
C SER A 3 9.20 9.42 -4.43
N GLU A 4 8.91 10.69 -4.70
CA GLU A 4 7.58 11.14 -5.05
C GLU A 4 7.07 10.30 -6.23
N LEU A 5 5.93 9.63 -6.04
CA LEU A 5 5.31 8.85 -7.10
C LEU A 5 4.69 9.84 -8.09
N LEU A 6 5.56 10.41 -8.93
CA LEU A 6 5.22 11.03 -10.20
C LEU A 6 4.06 10.24 -10.81
N ARG A 7 2.99 10.97 -11.15
CA ARG A 7 1.63 10.45 -11.39
C ARG A 7 1.59 9.23 -12.34
N PRO A 8 0.52 8.43 -12.35
CA PRO A 8 0.33 7.38 -13.36
C PRO A 8 0.58 7.93 -14.77
N ALA A 9 1.13 7.10 -15.67
CA ALA A 9 1.25 7.51 -17.06
C ALA A 9 -0.15 7.78 -17.62
N ASP A 10 -0.28 8.87 -18.37
CA ASP A 10 -1.52 9.22 -19.06
C ASP A 10 -1.17 9.96 -20.37
N PRO A 11 -0.72 9.20 -21.39
CA PRO A 11 -0.35 9.77 -22.69
C PRO A 11 -1.51 10.52 -23.37
N GLY A 12 -2.76 10.25 -22.97
CA GLY A 12 -3.96 10.90 -23.49
C GLY A 12 -4.17 12.33 -22.98
N SER A 13 -3.72 12.66 -21.77
CA SER A 13 -3.74 14.05 -21.26
C SER A 13 -2.48 14.86 -21.58
N GLY A 14 -1.52 14.24 -22.25
CA GLY A 14 -0.20 14.79 -22.59
C GLY A 14 0.91 14.45 -21.59
N TYR A 15 0.71 13.46 -20.72
CA TYR A 15 1.72 13.05 -19.73
C TYR A 15 2.31 11.67 -20.00
N HIS A 16 3.53 11.68 -20.48
CA HIS A 16 4.28 10.51 -20.88
C HIS A 16 5.21 10.08 -19.75
N ARG A 17 5.23 8.79 -19.45
CA ARG A 17 6.08 8.23 -18.41
C ARG A 17 6.46 6.80 -18.76
N VAL A 18 7.76 6.55 -18.80
CA VAL A 18 8.36 5.23 -19.02
C VAL A 18 9.18 4.84 -17.80
N LEU A 19 9.04 3.59 -17.35
CA LEU A 19 9.86 2.98 -16.30
C LEU A 19 10.76 1.93 -16.93
N ALA A 20 11.92 2.35 -17.43
CA ALA A 20 12.85 1.48 -18.13
C ALA A 20 13.56 0.56 -17.11
N ARG A 21 13.26 -0.74 -17.12
CA ARG A 21 13.89 -1.72 -16.21
C ARG A 21 15.29 -2.09 -16.70
N ARG A 22 15.42 -2.26 -18.00
CA ARG A 22 16.68 -2.44 -18.73
C ARG A 22 17.17 -1.09 -19.27
N ARG A 23 18.28 -1.12 -20.01
CA ARG A 23 18.88 0.07 -20.62
C ARG A 23 17.89 0.74 -21.57
N PHE A 24 17.56 2.00 -21.30
CA PHE A 24 16.83 2.83 -22.27
C PHE A 24 17.82 3.39 -23.28
N ARG A 25 17.46 3.36 -24.57
CA ARG A 25 18.25 3.91 -25.66
C ARG A 25 17.49 5.01 -26.38
N TYR A 26 18.20 6.08 -26.71
CA TYR A 26 17.74 7.08 -27.68
C TYR A 26 18.45 6.83 -29.01
N ILE A 27 17.90 7.35 -30.11
CA ILE A 27 18.54 7.25 -31.44
C ILE A 27 19.07 8.62 -31.84
N ARG A 28 20.26 8.64 -32.44
CA ARG A 28 20.81 9.82 -33.12
C ARG A 28 21.28 9.44 -34.51
N ARG A 29 21.32 10.42 -35.43
CA ARG A 29 21.91 10.21 -36.75
C ARG A 29 23.41 9.96 -36.60
N ASP A 30 23.92 8.93 -37.27
CA ASP A 30 25.34 8.62 -37.31
C ASP A 30 26.14 9.76 -37.96
N PRO A 31 27.07 10.41 -37.26
CA PRO A 31 27.90 11.48 -37.82
C PRO A 31 28.92 10.98 -38.86
N ALA A 32 29.23 9.68 -38.91
CA ALA A 32 30.17 9.11 -39.87
C ALA A 32 29.55 8.95 -41.28
N HIS A 33 28.22 8.87 -41.38
CA HIS A 33 27.51 8.62 -42.63
C HIS A 33 26.85 9.90 -43.19
N SER A 34 27.53 10.55 -44.13
CA SER A 34 27.04 11.77 -44.79
C SER A 34 26.03 11.51 -45.92
N LEU A 35 26.21 10.43 -46.69
CA LEU A 35 25.46 10.14 -47.92
C LEU A 35 24.13 9.38 -47.72
N ARG A 36 23.98 8.66 -46.60
CA ARG A 36 22.76 7.94 -46.21
C ARG A 36 22.42 8.30 -44.78
N ILE A 37 21.13 8.35 -44.46
CA ILE A 37 20.68 8.51 -43.08
C ILE A 37 20.78 7.13 -42.44
N THR A 38 21.73 6.98 -41.53
CA THR A 38 21.90 5.82 -40.64
C THR A 38 21.63 6.30 -39.22
N TRP A 39 20.92 5.52 -38.42
CA TRP A 39 20.71 5.81 -37.00
C TRP A 39 21.61 4.92 -36.13
N ILE A 40 21.99 5.45 -34.97
CA ILE A 40 22.71 4.72 -33.93
C ILE A 40 21.96 4.87 -32.60
N ALA A 41 21.71 3.74 -31.94
CA ALA A 41 21.04 3.68 -30.65
C ALA A 41 22.08 3.80 -29.52
N GLU A 42 21.95 4.83 -28.68
CA GLU A 42 22.86 5.12 -27.57
C GLU A 42 22.14 5.04 -26.23
N PRO A 43 22.79 4.50 -25.18
CA PRO A 43 22.17 4.34 -23.88
C PRO A 43 21.99 5.70 -23.18
N VAL A 44 20.83 5.89 -22.56
CA VAL A 44 20.63 6.95 -21.56
C VAL A 44 21.32 6.51 -20.28
N VAL A 45 22.27 7.31 -19.80
CA VAL A 45 23.11 7.00 -18.64
C VAL A 45 23.09 8.19 -17.69
N CYS A 46 22.94 7.94 -16.39
CA CYS A 46 22.96 9.00 -15.40
C CYS A 46 24.34 9.69 -15.33
N PRO A 47 24.46 11.00 -15.61
CA PRO A 47 25.76 11.69 -15.73
C PRO A 47 26.52 11.83 -14.40
N VAL A 48 25.88 11.50 -13.27
CA VAL A 48 26.47 11.63 -11.92
C VAL A 48 26.96 10.28 -11.36
N CYS A 49 26.35 9.17 -11.78
CA CYS A 49 26.60 7.85 -11.15
C CYS A 49 26.52 6.66 -12.11
N GLU A 50 26.58 6.93 -13.41
CA GLU A 50 26.71 5.94 -14.50
C GLU A 50 25.63 4.84 -14.51
N THR A 51 24.51 5.09 -13.81
CA THR A 51 23.39 4.15 -13.75
C THR A 51 22.53 4.30 -14.99
N ASP A 52 22.30 3.17 -15.67
CA ASP A 52 21.70 3.02 -16.99
C ASP A 52 20.39 2.20 -16.96
N THR A 53 19.99 1.73 -15.78
CA THR A 53 18.87 0.81 -15.52
C THR A 53 17.97 1.34 -14.41
N ASP A 54 16.73 0.84 -14.35
CA ASP A 54 15.65 1.36 -13.48
C ASP A 54 15.45 2.89 -13.59
N LEU A 55 15.74 3.45 -14.77
CA LEU A 55 15.55 4.87 -15.06
C LEU A 55 14.06 5.17 -15.28
N GLN A 56 13.58 6.24 -14.66
CA GLN A 56 12.24 6.77 -14.91
C GLN A 56 12.34 7.99 -15.82
N LEU A 57 11.76 7.90 -17.01
CA LEU A 57 11.70 8.99 -18.00
C LEU A 57 10.29 9.59 -17.98
N VAL A 58 10.19 10.92 -18.05
CA VAL A 58 8.94 11.68 -17.94
C VAL A 58 8.93 12.87 -18.91
N LEU A 59 7.77 13.16 -19.49
CA LEU A 59 7.51 14.35 -20.29
C LEU A 59 6.04 14.79 -20.10
N ASP A 60 5.81 15.97 -19.52
CA ASP A 60 4.52 16.67 -19.61
C ASP A 60 4.55 17.65 -20.79
N GLU A 61 3.74 17.38 -21.82
CA GLU A 61 3.65 18.22 -23.04
C GLU A 61 3.26 19.68 -22.77
N ARG A 62 2.79 20.02 -21.56
CA ARG A 62 2.39 21.39 -21.17
C ARG A 62 3.50 22.19 -20.50
N THR A 63 4.54 21.53 -19.96
CA THR A 63 5.59 22.19 -19.18
C THR A 63 7.00 21.87 -19.64
N ASP A 64 7.22 20.68 -20.20
CA ASP A 64 8.55 20.12 -20.40
C ASP A 64 8.97 20.25 -21.87
N VAL A 65 10.07 20.97 -22.12
CA VAL A 65 10.68 21.08 -23.46
C VAL A 65 11.51 19.83 -23.80
N PHE A 66 12.07 19.18 -22.78
CA PHE A 66 12.92 17.99 -22.88
C PHE A 66 12.47 16.93 -21.91
N VAL A 67 12.76 15.66 -22.23
CA VAL A 67 12.44 14.52 -21.37
C VAL A 67 13.22 14.63 -20.05
N GLN A 68 12.51 14.61 -18.93
CA GLN A 68 13.09 14.56 -17.59
C GLN A 68 13.44 13.12 -17.24
N VAL A 69 14.68 12.86 -16.86
CA VAL A 69 15.16 11.54 -16.46
C VAL A 69 15.48 11.53 -14.98
N HIS A 70 14.93 10.54 -14.28
CA HIS A 70 15.08 10.33 -12.85
C HIS A 70 15.83 9.01 -12.61
N CYS A 71 17.03 9.10 -12.04
CA CYS A 71 17.82 7.95 -11.63
C CYS A 71 17.30 7.38 -10.30
N PRO A 72 17.35 6.04 -10.06
CA PRO A 72 16.99 5.45 -8.78
C PRO A 72 17.83 5.97 -7.59
N ARG A 73 19.02 6.54 -7.85
CA ARG A 73 19.86 7.24 -6.85
C ARG A 73 19.43 8.68 -6.55
N ARG A 74 18.27 9.13 -7.07
CA ARG A 74 17.67 10.47 -6.88
C ARG A 74 18.36 11.61 -7.62
N HIS A 75 19.18 11.31 -8.63
CA HIS A 75 19.64 12.33 -9.58
C HIS A 75 18.56 12.59 -10.63
N THR A 76 18.39 13.85 -11.01
CA THR A 76 17.39 14.29 -12.00
C THR A 76 18.05 15.23 -12.99
N TRP A 77 17.86 15.00 -14.28
CA TRP A 77 18.33 15.88 -15.34
C TRP A 77 17.31 15.92 -16.49
N SER A 78 17.33 17.01 -17.26
CA SER A 78 16.64 17.09 -18.54
C SER A 78 17.59 16.59 -19.62
N ASP A 79 17.15 15.65 -20.45
CA ASP A 79 17.99 15.04 -21.48
C ASP A 79 17.60 15.56 -22.88
N PRO A 80 18.40 16.46 -23.48
CA PRO A 80 18.09 17.06 -24.78
C PRO A 80 18.43 16.12 -25.96
N ALA A 81 19.11 14.99 -25.71
CA ALA A 81 19.43 14.02 -26.76
C ALA A 81 18.23 13.10 -27.06
N ILE A 82 17.28 12.99 -26.13
CA ILE A 82 16.03 12.25 -26.30
C ILE A 82 15.01 13.15 -27.02
N ASP A 83 14.76 12.90 -28.29
CA ASP A 83 13.71 13.60 -29.05
C ASP A 83 12.33 13.40 -28.37
N PRO A 84 11.65 14.48 -27.92
CA PRO A 84 10.35 14.39 -27.28
C PRO A 84 9.27 13.76 -28.17
N ALA A 85 9.36 13.86 -29.49
CA ALA A 85 8.43 13.21 -30.41
C ALA A 85 8.63 11.69 -30.45
N HIS A 86 9.88 11.21 -30.48
CA HIS A 86 10.18 9.77 -30.37
C HIS A 86 9.75 9.21 -29.01
N PHE A 87 10.00 9.95 -27.93
CA PHE A 87 9.56 9.56 -26.60
C PHE A 87 8.03 9.46 -26.48
N ARG A 88 7.27 10.40 -27.07
CA ARG A 88 5.80 10.35 -27.12
C ARG A 88 5.27 9.14 -27.88
N THR A 89 5.81 8.84 -29.07
CA THR A 89 5.42 7.64 -29.84
C THR A 89 5.66 6.37 -29.03
N TYR A 90 6.84 6.23 -28.43
CA TYR A 90 7.18 5.07 -27.62
C TYR A 90 6.31 4.95 -26.35
N SER A 91 6.05 6.05 -25.64
CA SER A 91 5.20 6.04 -24.44
C SER A 91 3.73 5.77 -24.75
N ARG A 92 3.23 6.14 -25.94
CA ARG A 92 1.87 5.78 -26.38
C ARG A 92 1.77 4.29 -26.70
N LEU A 93 2.76 3.75 -27.42
CA LEU A 93 2.81 2.32 -27.73
C LEU A 93 2.87 1.45 -26.46
N GLN A 94 3.67 1.82 -25.45
CA GLN A 94 3.72 1.09 -24.18
C GLN A 94 2.39 1.09 -23.40
N TRP A 95 1.46 1.98 -23.73
CA TRP A 95 0.20 2.19 -23.01
C TRP A 95 -1.04 1.79 -23.82
N ASP A 96 -0.85 1.04 -24.93
CA ASP A 96 -1.88 0.67 -25.90
C ASP A 96 -2.71 1.89 -26.40
N ALA A 97 -2.09 3.08 -26.44
CA ALA A 97 -2.66 4.30 -26.98
C ALA A 97 -2.22 4.52 -28.43
N ASP A 98 -3.05 5.20 -29.22
CA ASP A 98 -2.86 5.43 -30.67
C ASP A 98 -1.44 5.96 -31.00
N PRO A 99 -0.55 5.10 -31.55
CA PRO A 99 0.83 5.46 -31.81
C PRO A 99 0.94 6.09 -33.21
N ASP A 100 1.78 7.11 -33.36
CA ASP A 100 2.05 7.75 -34.66
C ASP A 100 2.70 6.73 -35.63
N PRO A 101 1.99 6.24 -36.68
CA PRO A 101 2.49 5.16 -37.53
C PRO A 101 3.76 5.55 -38.28
N ASP A 102 3.86 6.82 -38.68
CA ASP A 102 5.00 7.39 -39.40
C ASP A 102 6.28 7.46 -38.54
N ARG A 103 6.16 7.18 -37.22
CA ARG A 103 7.27 7.15 -36.26
C ARG A 103 7.53 5.77 -35.67
N MET A 104 6.85 4.72 -36.11
CA MET A 104 7.08 3.36 -35.57
C MET A 104 8.49 2.82 -35.86
N TRP A 105 9.12 3.27 -36.96
CA TRP A 105 10.48 2.92 -37.36
C TRP A 105 11.55 3.19 -36.28
N ILE A 106 11.30 4.10 -35.33
CA ILE A 106 12.25 4.41 -34.26
C ILE A 106 12.61 3.17 -33.43
N ILE A 107 11.67 2.22 -33.31
CA ILE A 107 11.83 1.00 -32.51
C ILE A 107 12.73 0.00 -33.26
N ASP A 108 12.58 -0.08 -34.59
CA ASP A 108 13.43 -0.90 -35.45
C ASP A 108 14.88 -0.39 -35.45
N GLU A 109 15.07 0.93 -35.38
CA GLU A 109 16.37 1.59 -35.18
C GLU A 109 16.87 1.55 -33.71
N GLY A 110 16.13 0.90 -32.81
CA GLY A 110 16.56 0.62 -31.44
C GLY A 110 16.26 1.69 -30.38
N PHE A 111 15.34 2.62 -30.63
CA PHE A 111 14.80 3.54 -29.62
C PHE A 111 13.95 2.80 -28.59
N GLY A 112 14.13 3.12 -27.31
CA GLY A 112 13.35 2.57 -26.20
C GLY A 112 14.15 1.65 -25.28
N GLU A 113 13.44 0.86 -24.47
CA GLU A 113 14.06 -0.13 -23.60
C GLU A 113 14.64 -1.31 -24.39
N GLU A 114 15.90 -1.66 -24.14
CA GLU A 114 16.59 -2.82 -24.71
C GLU A 114 15.70 -4.08 -24.65
N PRO A 115 15.61 -4.91 -25.70
CA PRO A 115 14.78 -6.12 -25.68
C PRO A 115 15.17 -7.06 -24.53
N ALA A 116 14.19 -7.81 -24.03
CA ALA A 116 14.49 -8.88 -23.08
C ALA A 116 15.38 -9.94 -23.76
N PRO A 117 16.30 -10.58 -23.04
CA PRO A 117 16.99 -11.75 -23.57
C PRO A 117 15.94 -12.81 -23.98
N PRO A 118 16.16 -13.54 -25.09
CA PRO A 118 15.19 -14.53 -25.55
C PRO A 118 14.95 -15.57 -24.47
N VAL A 119 13.69 -15.67 -24.04
CA VAL A 119 13.29 -16.59 -22.96
C VAL A 119 13.14 -17.99 -23.55
N ASP A 120 13.76 -18.99 -22.93
CA ASP A 120 13.54 -20.38 -23.31
C ASP A 120 12.07 -20.77 -23.06
N LEU A 121 11.36 -21.09 -24.15
CA LEU A 121 9.96 -21.46 -24.13
C LEU A 121 9.73 -22.78 -23.38
N GLU A 122 10.72 -23.67 -23.27
CA GLU A 122 10.64 -24.88 -22.47
C GLU A 122 10.74 -24.59 -20.97
N GLU A 123 11.59 -23.66 -20.54
CA GLU A 123 11.62 -23.18 -19.15
C GLU A 123 10.29 -22.53 -18.76
N VAL A 124 9.72 -21.68 -19.63
CA VAL A 124 8.40 -21.06 -19.40
C VAL A 124 7.32 -22.11 -19.24
N LYS A 125 7.27 -23.14 -20.09
CA LYS A 125 6.34 -24.27 -19.96
C LYS A 125 6.55 -25.02 -18.64
N ALA A 126 7.79 -25.26 -18.23
CA ALA A 126 8.12 -25.93 -16.97
C ALA A 126 7.66 -25.12 -15.74
N VAL A 127 7.93 -23.82 -15.72
CA VAL A 127 7.47 -22.90 -14.66
C VAL A 127 5.94 -22.84 -14.64
N ALA A 128 5.28 -22.62 -15.78
CA ALA A 128 3.81 -22.56 -15.87
C ALA A 128 3.14 -23.85 -15.37
N LYS A 129 3.67 -25.03 -15.74
CA LYS A 129 3.22 -26.34 -15.25
C LYS A 129 3.36 -26.48 -13.73
N THR A 130 4.43 -25.93 -13.16
CA THR A 130 4.72 -25.97 -11.72
C THR A 130 3.81 -25.02 -10.94
N VAL A 131 3.64 -23.78 -11.42
CA VAL A 131 2.71 -22.79 -10.88
C VAL A 131 1.26 -23.31 -10.95
N GLY A 132 0.84 -23.86 -12.08
CA GLY A 132 -0.50 -24.46 -12.26
C GLY A 132 -0.79 -25.60 -11.27
N ARG A 133 0.21 -26.47 -10.97
CA ARG A 133 0.10 -27.49 -9.93
C ARG A 133 -0.12 -26.89 -8.54
N LEU A 134 0.63 -25.84 -8.18
CA LEU A 134 0.49 -25.14 -6.89
C LEU A 134 -0.88 -24.48 -6.73
N TYR A 135 -1.38 -23.78 -7.76
CA TYR A 135 -2.72 -23.19 -7.74
C TYR A 135 -3.81 -24.27 -7.63
N LYS A 136 -3.70 -25.37 -8.38
CA LYS A 136 -4.64 -26.51 -8.30
C LYS A 136 -4.65 -27.15 -6.89
N ALA A 137 -3.49 -27.28 -6.25
CA ALA A 137 -3.37 -27.77 -4.88
C ALA A 137 -3.99 -26.80 -3.86
N LYS A 138 -3.76 -25.49 -4.01
CA LYS A 138 -4.31 -24.41 -3.17
C LYS A 138 -5.84 -24.27 -3.31
N ALA A 139 -6.37 -24.47 -4.51
CA ALA A 139 -7.81 -24.54 -4.75
C ALA A 139 -8.41 -25.79 -4.08
N LYS A 140 -7.82 -26.97 -4.27
CA LYS A 140 -8.28 -28.23 -3.66
C LYS A 140 -8.22 -28.20 -2.12
N SER A 141 -7.21 -27.55 -1.53
CA SER A 141 -7.13 -27.37 -0.08
C SER A 141 -8.16 -26.37 0.46
N ARG A 142 -8.43 -25.27 -0.25
CA ARG A 142 -9.53 -24.33 0.07
C ARG A 142 -10.89 -25.01 0.05
N VAL A 143 -11.21 -25.79 -1.00
CA VAL A 143 -12.48 -26.54 -1.10
C VAL A 143 -12.63 -27.56 0.03
N ARG A 144 -11.60 -28.35 0.33
CA ARG A 144 -11.58 -29.28 1.47
C ARG A 144 -11.75 -28.56 2.82
N GLY A 145 -11.11 -27.39 2.99
CA GLY A 145 -11.22 -26.56 4.19
C GLY A 145 -12.62 -25.96 4.38
N ALA A 146 -13.27 -25.54 3.29
CA ALA A 146 -14.64 -25.04 3.30
C ALA A 146 -15.64 -26.11 3.73
N ALA A 147 -15.55 -27.33 3.16
CA ALA A 147 -16.43 -28.45 3.53
C ALA A 147 -16.21 -28.95 4.98
N GLY A 148 -14.96 -28.98 5.46
CA GLY A 148 -14.63 -29.49 6.80
C GLY A 148 -14.90 -28.54 7.97
N ARG A 149 -14.93 -27.22 7.73
CA ARG A 149 -15.16 -26.20 8.77
C ARG A 149 -16.53 -26.29 9.46
N PRO A 150 -17.68 -26.37 8.77
CA PRO A 150 -18.99 -26.41 9.44
C PRO A 150 -19.14 -27.66 10.31
N VAL A 151 -18.70 -28.82 9.83
CA VAL A 151 -18.74 -30.09 10.60
C VAL A 151 -17.88 -30.02 11.87
N ARG A 152 -16.67 -29.45 11.77
CA ARG A 152 -15.79 -29.25 12.95
C ARG A 152 -16.38 -28.24 13.94
N ALA A 153 -17.02 -27.18 13.46
CA ALA A 153 -17.70 -26.19 14.31
C ALA A 153 -18.90 -26.81 15.05
N ALA A 154 -19.73 -27.61 14.37
CA ALA A 154 -20.84 -28.34 14.97
C ALA A 154 -20.35 -29.35 16.02
N LYS A 155 -19.33 -30.15 15.71
CA LYS A 155 -18.74 -31.12 16.66
C LYS A 155 -18.11 -30.44 17.88
N ARG A 156 -17.57 -29.22 17.74
CA ARG A 156 -17.10 -28.41 18.86
C ARG A 156 -18.26 -27.91 19.72
N LYS A 157 -19.29 -27.30 19.12
CA LYS A 157 -20.50 -26.86 19.85
C LYS A 157 -21.15 -28.01 20.64
N ALA A 158 -21.27 -29.20 20.06
CA ALA A 158 -21.81 -30.38 20.75
C ALA A 158 -20.96 -30.81 21.96
N ARG A 159 -19.63 -30.80 21.83
CA ARG A 159 -18.70 -31.09 22.94
C ARG A 159 -18.73 -30.04 24.05
N ASP A 160 -18.89 -28.77 23.69
CA ASP A 160 -18.97 -27.67 24.65
C ASP A 160 -20.33 -27.67 25.37
N ALA A 161 -21.43 -28.01 24.67
CA ALA A 161 -22.75 -28.25 25.26
C ALA A 161 -22.73 -29.42 26.26
N ALA A 162 -22.13 -30.55 25.91
CA ALA A 162 -22.00 -31.71 26.81
C ALA A 162 -21.19 -31.41 28.10
N LYS A 163 -20.33 -30.38 28.08
CA LYS A 163 -19.59 -29.92 29.26
C LYS A 163 -20.35 -28.92 30.12
N GLN A 164 -21.42 -28.30 29.62
CA GLN A 164 -22.22 -27.34 30.39
C GLN A 164 -22.70 -27.87 31.75
N PRO A 165 -23.30 -29.08 31.90
CA PRO A 165 -23.77 -29.56 33.21
C PRO A 165 -22.65 -29.65 34.25
N PHE A 166 -21.47 -30.12 33.87
CA PHE A 166 -20.30 -30.15 34.76
C PHE A 166 -19.84 -28.74 35.17
N THR A 167 -19.84 -27.78 34.24
CA THR A 167 -19.51 -26.38 34.59
C THR A 167 -20.60 -25.70 35.43
N ALA A 168 -21.87 -26.07 35.25
CA ALA A 168 -22.98 -25.59 36.07
C ALA A 168 -22.89 -26.16 37.50
N ALA A 169 -22.65 -27.46 37.65
CA ALA A 169 -22.37 -28.09 38.94
C ALA A 169 -21.15 -27.48 39.65
N ALA A 170 -20.06 -27.22 38.92
CA ALA A 170 -18.86 -26.56 39.46
C ALA A 170 -19.08 -25.08 39.82
N ARG A 171 -20.08 -24.40 39.24
CA ARG A 171 -20.54 -23.07 39.68
C ARG A 171 -21.47 -23.18 40.89
N ALA A 172 -22.39 -24.13 40.92
CA ALA A 172 -23.29 -24.36 42.05
C ALA A 172 -22.53 -24.76 43.33
N LEU A 173 -21.50 -25.59 43.22
CA LEU A 173 -20.59 -25.93 44.33
C LEU A 173 -19.79 -24.72 44.84
N ARG A 174 -19.37 -23.81 43.95
CA ARG A 174 -18.76 -22.52 44.35
C ARG A 174 -19.79 -21.57 44.97
N GLY A 175 -21.02 -21.55 44.46
CA GLY A 175 -22.13 -20.78 45.03
C GLY A 175 -22.47 -21.21 46.45
N ARG A 176 -22.56 -22.53 46.71
CA ARG A 176 -22.76 -23.07 48.07
C ARG A 176 -21.63 -22.71 49.03
N ARG A 177 -20.36 -22.68 48.58
CA ARG A 177 -19.25 -22.18 49.42
C ARG A 177 -19.34 -20.67 49.69
N LYS A 178 -19.87 -19.88 48.75
CA LYS A 178 -20.12 -18.44 48.94
C LYS A 178 -21.38 -18.12 49.77
N GLY A 179 -22.23 -19.10 50.06
CA GLY A 179 -23.41 -18.90 50.90
C GLY A 179 -23.11 -18.46 52.35
N GLN A 180 -21.88 -18.65 52.82
CA GLN A 180 -21.41 -18.13 54.12
C GLN A 180 -20.76 -16.73 54.03
N GLU A 181 -20.47 -16.22 52.83
CA GLU A 181 -19.88 -14.88 52.62
C GLU A 181 -20.95 -13.85 52.20
N GLN A 182 -22.10 -14.31 51.69
CA GLN A 182 -23.11 -13.45 51.05
C GLN A 182 -23.94 -12.59 52.01
N GLU A 183 -23.95 -12.87 53.31
CA GLU A 183 -24.65 -12.02 54.29
C GLU A 183 -23.90 -10.69 54.54
N GLN A 184 -22.58 -10.64 54.30
CA GLN A 184 -21.79 -9.40 54.34
C GLN A 184 -21.76 -8.65 52.98
N GLU A 185 -21.74 -9.33 51.83
CA GLU A 185 -21.63 -8.67 50.52
C GLU A 185 -22.92 -7.94 50.08
N GLN A 186 -24.11 -8.32 50.56
CA GLN A 186 -25.37 -7.68 50.17
C GLN A 186 -25.49 -6.21 50.61
N LEU A 187 -24.83 -5.82 51.70
CA LEU A 187 -24.77 -4.43 52.16
C LEU A 187 -23.87 -3.53 51.29
N ALA A 188 -22.91 -4.11 50.54
CA ALA A 188 -21.98 -3.35 49.71
C ALA A 188 -22.49 -3.07 48.28
N ALA A 189 -23.45 -3.86 47.80
CA ALA A 189 -23.84 -3.91 46.39
C ALA A 189 -24.78 -2.76 45.92
N GLN A 190 -25.22 -1.86 46.79
CA GLN A 190 -26.04 -0.70 46.41
C GLN A 190 -25.23 0.49 45.83
N SER A 191 -23.88 0.45 45.85
CA SER A 191 -23.06 1.54 45.30
C SER A 191 -22.35 1.16 43.98
N GLY A 192 -22.89 1.66 42.86
CA GLY A 192 -22.38 1.34 41.53
C GLY A 192 -21.03 2.00 41.21
N ARG A 193 -19.92 1.26 41.33
CA ARG A 193 -18.59 1.68 40.86
C ARG A 193 -17.91 0.69 39.92
N ARG A 194 -17.26 1.25 38.89
CA ARG A 194 -16.57 0.53 37.80
C ARG A 194 -15.50 -0.44 38.32
N ARG A 195 -15.40 -1.62 37.69
CA ARG A 195 -14.27 -2.55 37.86
C ARG A 195 -12.95 -1.87 37.49
N VAL A 196 -11.97 -1.98 38.38
CA VAL A 196 -10.56 -1.64 38.12
C VAL A 196 -9.87 -2.87 37.52
N GLN A 197 -9.13 -2.71 36.42
CA GLN A 197 -8.23 -3.76 35.92
C GLN A 197 -6.92 -3.74 36.72
N LEU A 198 -6.54 -4.92 37.23
CA LEU A 198 -5.30 -5.15 37.96
C LEU A 198 -4.19 -5.54 36.98
N GLY A 199 -2.97 -5.04 37.23
CA GLY A 199 -1.78 -5.47 36.49
C GLY A 199 -1.28 -6.85 36.93
N PRO A 200 -0.25 -7.41 36.26
CA PRO A 200 0.27 -8.76 36.54
C PRO A 200 0.74 -8.94 38.00
N ASP A 201 1.19 -7.88 38.67
CA ASP A 201 1.65 -7.92 40.07
C ASP A 201 0.53 -7.66 41.11
N GLY A 202 -0.75 -7.79 40.71
CA GLY A 202 -1.90 -7.59 41.59
C GLY A 202 -2.14 -6.15 42.05
N LYS A 203 -1.33 -5.19 41.61
CA LYS A 203 -1.49 -3.75 41.88
C LYS A 203 -2.39 -3.10 40.81
N PRO A 204 -3.23 -2.12 41.18
CA PRO A 204 -4.03 -1.38 40.20
C PRO A 204 -3.11 -0.64 39.24
N MET A 205 -3.33 -0.82 37.93
CA MET A 205 -2.46 -0.24 36.91
C MET A 205 -2.62 1.30 36.95
N LYS A 206 -1.59 2.00 37.44
CA LYS A 206 -1.58 3.46 37.60
C LYS A 206 -1.41 4.13 36.23
N VAL A 207 -2.47 4.13 35.43
CA VAL A 207 -2.54 4.93 34.20
C VAL A 207 -2.32 6.40 34.60
N PRO A 208 -1.27 7.08 34.11
CA PRO A 208 -1.07 8.49 34.40
C PRO A 208 -2.25 9.27 33.84
N SER A 209 -2.81 10.19 34.62
CA SER A 209 -3.93 11.01 34.16
C SER A 209 -3.52 11.82 32.91
N VAL A 210 -4.47 12.06 32.00
CA VAL A 210 -4.22 12.80 30.75
C VAL A 210 -3.60 14.17 31.02
N ALA A 211 -3.90 14.80 32.16
CA ALA A 211 -3.26 16.03 32.62
C ALA A 211 -1.76 15.87 32.95
N LYS A 212 -1.33 14.76 33.57
CA LYS A 212 0.10 14.46 33.78
C LYS A 212 0.82 14.19 32.45
N TYR A 213 0.16 13.50 31.52
CA TYR A 213 0.72 13.24 30.20
C TYR A 213 0.91 14.57 29.42
N ARG A 214 -0.12 15.41 29.34
CA ARG A 214 -0.05 16.74 28.70
C ARG A 214 1.02 17.64 29.32
N LYS A 215 1.17 17.65 30.66
CA LYS A 215 2.22 18.43 31.35
C LYS A 215 3.64 17.95 31.00
N ALA A 216 3.86 16.65 30.77
CA ALA A 216 5.16 16.12 30.37
C ALA A 216 5.57 16.53 28.94
N TYR A 217 4.59 16.79 28.07
CA TYR A 217 4.80 17.21 26.67
C TYR A 217 4.46 18.69 26.42
N GLY A 218 4.45 19.53 27.46
CA GLY A 218 4.28 20.98 27.34
C GLY A 218 2.91 21.48 26.87
N ALA A 219 1.92 20.60 26.72
CA ALA A 219 0.61 20.96 26.17
C ALA A 219 -0.26 21.67 27.24
N PRO A 220 -0.77 22.89 26.99
CA PRO A 220 -1.63 23.59 27.93
C PRO A 220 -2.95 22.83 28.12
N ALA A 221 -3.37 22.66 29.37
CA ALA A 221 -4.62 21.99 29.69
C ALA A 221 -5.82 22.93 29.44
N PRO A 222 -6.83 22.53 28.65
CA PRO A 222 -8.01 23.36 28.44
C PRO A 222 -8.83 23.46 29.74
N LYS A 223 -9.27 24.68 30.09
CA LYS A 223 -10.01 24.98 31.34
C LYS A 223 -11.42 24.36 31.38
N LYS A 224 -11.93 23.92 30.23
CA LYS A 224 -13.22 23.26 30.03
C LYS A 224 -12.97 22.06 29.10
N GLY A 225 -13.70 20.96 29.27
CA GLY A 225 -13.67 19.89 28.27
C GLY A 225 -14.22 20.39 26.92
N PRO A 226 -13.89 19.74 25.79
CA PRO A 226 -14.46 20.12 24.50
C PRO A 226 -15.99 20.00 24.57
N ALA A 227 -16.69 20.97 23.96
CA ALA A 227 -18.15 21.00 23.93
C ALA A 227 -18.69 19.86 23.05
N CYS A 228 -18.08 19.66 21.88
CA CYS A 228 -18.40 18.58 20.98
C CYS A 228 -17.45 17.38 21.17
N LEU A 229 -17.97 16.27 21.71
CA LEU A 229 -17.23 15.01 21.83
C LEU A 229 -16.96 14.29 20.50
N VAL A 230 -17.53 14.77 19.38
CA VAL A 230 -17.39 14.15 18.05
C VAL A 230 -16.19 14.71 17.28
N CYS A 231 -15.95 16.02 17.35
CA CYS A 231 -14.79 16.66 16.71
C CYS A 231 -13.78 17.25 17.71
N GLU A 232 -13.99 17.11 19.02
CA GLU A 232 -13.18 17.77 20.07
C GLU A 232 -13.02 19.29 19.84
N ASP A 233 -14.07 19.94 19.34
CA ASP A 233 -14.13 21.35 18.87
C ASP A 233 -13.18 21.72 17.71
N THR A 234 -12.45 20.76 17.13
CA THR A 234 -11.48 20.99 16.04
C THR A 234 -12.12 21.31 14.68
N ARG A 235 -13.45 21.17 14.54
CA ARG A 235 -14.20 21.39 13.29
C ARG A 235 -13.67 20.60 12.08
N THR A 236 -12.95 19.50 12.34
CA THR A 236 -12.31 18.67 11.33
C THR A 236 -12.44 17.18 11.66
N ILE A 237 -12.77 16.40 10.64
CA ILE A 237 -12.67 14.93 10.62
C ILE A 237 -11.78 14.61 9.40
N PRO A 238 -11.03 13.47 9.34
CA PRO A 238 -10.01 13.27 8.31
C PRO A 238 -10.53 13.48 6.88
N GLY A 239 -10.03 14.55 6.23
CA GLY A 239 -10.38 14.93 4.85
C GLY A 239 -11.52 15.95 4.70
N THR A 240 -12.22 16.36 5.76
CA THR A 240 -13.34 17.32 5.68
C THR A 240 -13.38 18.34 6.81
N HIS A 241 -13.53 19.61 6.44
CA HIS A 241 -13.95 20.68 7.36
C HIS A 241 -15.47 20.62 7.56
N ILE A 242 -15.91 20.80 8.80
CA ILE A 242 -17.32 20.68 9.19
C ILE A 242 -17.73 21.88 10.04
N SER A 243 -18.85 22.51 9.68
CA SER A 243 -19.47 23.59 10.47
C SER A 243 -20.04 23.01 11.77
N CYS A 244 -19.24 23.03 12.83
CA CYS A 244 -19.66 22.40 14.08
C CYS A 244 -20.54 23.28 14.98
N THR A 245 -21.59 22.68 15.57
CA THR A 245 -22.06 22.97 16.94
C THR A 245 -21.94 21.79 17.91
N GLU A 246 -22.62 20.63 17.85
CA GLU A 246 -23.70 20.05 17.02
C GLU A 246 -23.50 20.22 15.50
N CYS A 247 -22.77 19.29 14.87
CA CYS A 247 -21.93 19.62 13.70
C CYS A 247 -22.50 19.44 12.28
N GLY A 248 -23.77 19.75 12.07
CA GLY A 248 -24.42 19.87 10.76
C GLY A 248 -25.67 20.74 10.89
N PRO A 249 -26.22 21.29 9.79
CA PRO A 249 -27.31 22.25 9.87
C PRO A 249 -28.61 21.66 10.47
N ALA A 250 -29.27 22.51 11.26
CA ALA A 250 -30.73 22.60 11.28
C ALA A 250 -31.19 23.54 10.15
#